data_AF-A0A4R5KIM1-F1
#
_entry.id   AF-A0A4R5KIM1-F1
#
_cell.length_a   1.000
_cell.length_b   1.000
_cell.length_c   1.000
_cell.angle_alpha   90.00
_cell.angle_beta   90.00
_cell.angle_gamma   90.00
#
_symmetry.space_group_name_H-M   'P 1'
#
loop_
_entity.id
_entity.type
_entity.pdbx_description
1 polymer ?
#
loop_
_entity_poly.entity_id
_entity_poly.type
_entity_poly.pdbx_seq_one_letter_code
_entity_poly.pdbx_strand_id
1 'polypeptide(L)'
;MPSGACCGNPASNHHPTIQLTTKEHTMGRTATIQTNVSVSGMTCGHCISAVSEEIESLAGVELVEVDLNPGGLSSVTITSTQELSPAEIGEAVAEAGYLVVANEA
;
A
#
# COMPACT_ATOMS: atom_id res chain seq x y z
N MET A 1 61.51 -24.46 -12.33
CA MET A 1 61.77 -24.93 -10.96
C MET A 1 62.31 -23.76 -10.16
N PRO A 2 62.11 -23.64 -8.83
CA PRO A 2 60.94 -23.89 -7.96
C PRO A 2 60.42 -22.51 -7.42
N SER A 3 59.25 -22.39 -6.80
CA SER A 3 59.06 -22.34 -5.34
C SER A 3 57.79 -21.54 -5.08
N GLY A 4 56.94 -21.97 -4.14
CA GLY A 4 55.89 -21.10 -3.60
C GLY A 4 54.61 -21.84 -3.25
N ALA A 5 54.53 -22.32 -2.01
CA ALA A 5 53.32 -22.83 -1.39
C ALA A 5 52.33 -21.69 -1.08
N CYS A 6 51.02 -21.95 -1.24
CA CYS A 6 49.91 -21.28 -0.55
C CYS A 6 48.74 -22.29 -0.56
N CYS A 7 48.43 -23.06 0.49
CA CYS A 7 47.67 -22.66 1.70
C CYS A 7 46.36 -21.91 1.37
N GLY A 8 45.21 -22.57 1.54
CA GLY A 8 43.90 -21.90 1.53
C GLY A 8 42.71 -22.86 1.35
N ASN A 9 42.03 -23.19 2.45
CA ASN A 9 40.86 -24.07 2.54
C ASN A 9 39.67 -23.68 1.63
N PRO A 10 38.78 -24.65 1.30
CA PRO A 10 37.58 -24.42 0.50
C PRO A 10 36.45 -23.87 1.37
N ALA A 11 36.28 -22.56 1.37
CA ALA A 11 35.08 -21.92 1.91
C ALA A 11 34.79 -20.63 1.15
N SER A 12 34.22 -20.76 -0.03
CA SER A 12 33.56 -19.65 -0.71
C SER A 12 32.19 -20.12 -1.17
N ASN A 13 31.33 -20.38 -0.18
CA ASN A 13 29.90 -20.23 -0.36
C ASN A 13 29.59 -18.76 -0.13
N HIS A 14 29.82 -17.92 -1.14
CA HIS A 14 29.33 -16.55 -1.12
C HIS A 14 27.92 -16.55 -1.72
N HIS A 15 26.99 -16.01 -0.92
CA HIS A 15 25.55 -16.05 -1.12
C HIS A 15 25.11 -15.73 -2.56
N PRO A 16 24.13 -16.46 -3.10
CA PRO A 16 23.28 -15.87 -4.13
C PRO A 16 22.60 -14.63 -3.53
N THR A 17 22.75 -13.48 -4.18
CA THR A 17 21.87 -12.34 -3.99
C THR A 17 20.47 -12.78 -4.43
N ILE A 18 19.68 -13.29 -3.49
CA ILE A 18 18.22 -13.23 -3.63
C ILE A 18 17.93 -11.73 -3.49
N GLN A 19 17.70 -11.08 -4.64
CA GLN A 19 16.95 -9.84 -4.67
C GLN A 19 15.54 -10.21 -4.22
N LEU A 20 15.31 -10.18 -2.91
CA LEU A 20 13.98 -10.06 -2.37
C LEU A 20 13.49 -8.70 -2.86
N THR A 21 12.80 -8.69 -3.99
CA THR A 21 11.74 -7.72 -4.27
C THR A 21 10.57 -8.03 -3.34
N THR A 22 10.86 -8.11 -2.05
CA THR A 22 9.85 -7.77 -1.07
C THR A 22 9.81 -6.26 -1.18
N LYS A 23 8.70 -5.77 -1.69
CA LYS A 23 8.12 -4.50 -1.26
C LYS A 23 7.94 -4.65 0.25
N GLU A 24 9.02 -4.45 0.99
CA GLU A 24 8.99 -4.42 2.45
C GLU A 24 8.34 -3.08 2.76
N HIS A 25 7.01 -3.08 2.80
CA HIS A 25 6.26 -2.13 3.59
C HIS A 25 6.56 -2.48 5.06
N THR A 26 7.79 -2.17 5.47
CA THR A 26 8.21 -1.88 6.83
C THR A 26 7.20 -0.85 7.37
N MET A 27 6.58 -0.94 8.55
CA MET A 27 7.18 -1.10 9.87
C MET A 27 6.04 -0.99 10.91
N GLY A 28 6.01 -1.84 11.94
CA GLY A 28 5.33 -1.52 13.21
C GLY A 28 4.14 -2.42 13.58
N ARG A 29 4.28 -3.17 14.67
CA ARG A 29 3.24 -4.00 15.28
C ARG A 29 2.20 -3.14 16.04
N THR A 30 1.40 -2.38 15.30
CA THR A 30 0.08 -1.91 15.73
C THR A 30 -0.94 -2.69 14.92
N ALA A 31 -1.93 -3.30 15.56
CA ALA A 31 -2.97 -4.07 14.85
C ALA A 31 -3.89 -3.11 14.10
N THR A 32 -3.51 -2.72 12.89
CA THR A 32 -4.32 -1.89 12.00
C THR A 32 -5.05 -2.77 10.99
N ILE A 33 -6.26 -2.36 10.64
CA ILE A 33 -7.12 -2.97 9.64
C ILE A 33 -6.89 -2.25 8.34
N GLN A 34 -6.63 -3.02 7.28
CA GLN A 34 -6.40 -2.49 5.95
C GLN A 34 -7.62 -2.78 5.08
N THR A 35 -8.32 -1.73 4.67
CA THR A 35 -9.50 -1.81 3.80
C THR A 35 -9.13 -1.33 2.41
N ASN A 36 -9.37 -2.14 1.40
CA ASN A 36 -9.12 -1.78 0.01
C ASN A 36 -10.45 -1.51 -0.69
N VAL A 37 -10.59 -0.34 -1.31
CA VAL A 37 -11.79 0.05 -2.06
C VAL A 37 -11.39 0.54 -3.44
N SER A 38 -12.25 0.30 -4.43
CA SER A 38 -12.09 0.86 -5.76
C SER A 38 -12.98 2.08 -5.89
N VAL A 39 -12.49 3.17 -6.49
CA VAL A 39 -13.26 4.39 -6.71
C VAL A 39 -13.30 4.66 -8.21
N SER A 40 -14.50 4.92 -8.72
CA SER A 40 -14.72 5.28 -10.12
C SER A 40 -14.73 6.79 -10.31
N GLY A 41 -14.17 7.27 -11.42
CA GLY A 41 -14.22 8.68 -11.79
C GLY A 41 -13.09 9.56 -11.28
N MET A 42 -12.16 9.05 -10.44
CA MET A 42 -10.94 9.77 -10.08
C MET A 42 -10.00 9.82 -11.29
N THR A 43 -9.89 10.98 -11.94
CA THR A 43 -9.12 11.17 -13.18
C THR A 43 -8.08 12.28 -13.10
N CYS A 44 -8.02 13.03 -11.99
CA CYS A 44 -7.11 14.14 -11.80
C CYS A 44 -6.49 14.14 -10.41
N GLY A 45 -5.22 14.56 -10.31
CA GLY A 45 -4.46 14.63 -9.05
C GLY A 45 -5.19 15.37 -7.92
N HIS A 46 -5.88 16.46 -8.26
CA HIS A 46 -6.64 17.25 -7.29
C HIS A 46 -7.89 16.54 -6.74
N CYS A 47 -8.47 15.61 -7.51
CA CYS A 47 -9.62 14.83 -7.08
C CYS A 47 -9.25 13.88 -5.94
N ILE A 48 -8.01 13.37 -5.97
CA ILE A 48 -7.50 12.44 -4.97
C ILE A 48 -7.36 13.12 -3.63
N SER A 49 -6.68 14.27 -3.59
CA SER A 49 -6.42 14.96 -2.32
C SER A 49 -7.73 15.26 -1.60
N ALA A 50 -8.74 15.74 -2.34
CA ALA A 50 -10.07 15.95 -1.76
C ALA A 50 -10.65 14.65 -1.18
N VAL A 51 -10.65 13.55 -1.94
CA VAL A 51 -11.19 12.27 -1.47
C VAL A 51 -10.38 11.69 -0.31
N SER A 52 -9.04 11.75 -0.37
CA SER A 52 -8.18 11.24 0.69
C SER A 52 -8.35 12.05 1.96
N GLU A 53 -8.45 13.38 1.89
CA GLU A 53 -8.70 14.23 3.07
C GLU A 53 -10.04 13.90 3.74
N GLU A 54 -11.10 13.66 2.96
CA GLU A 54 -12.40 13.24 3.53
C GLU A 54 -12.32 11.86 4.20
N ILE A 55 -11.59 10.91 3.60
CA ILE A 55 -11.39 9.58 4.20
C ILE A 55 -10.49 9.67 5.44
N GLU A 56 -9.42 10.47 5.41
CA GLU A 56 -8.52 10.70 6.56
C GLU A 56 -9.22 11.40 7.72
N SER A 57 -10.30 12.15 7.44
CA SER A 57 -11.17 12.77 8.45
C SER A 57 -12.03 11.73 9.19
N LEU A 58 -12.22 10.53 8.63
CA LEU A 58 -12.93 9.46 9.32
C LEU A 58 -12.17 9.03 10.58
N ALA A 59 -12.92 8.81 11.66
CA ALA A 59 -12.34 8.38 12.92
C ALA A 59 -11.55 7.09 12.72
N GLY A 60 -10.34 7.03 13.28
CA GLY A 60 -9.51 5.83 13.29
C GLY A 60 -8.68 5.58 12.03
N VAL A 61 -8.85 6.36 10.96
CA VAL A 61 -7.94 6.32 9.79
C VAL A 61 -6.56 6.86 10.19
N GLU A 62 -5.52 6.10 9.86
CA GLU A 62 -4.12 6.50 10.08
C GLU A 62 -3.39 6.81 8.77
N LEU A 63 -3.73 6.11 7.69
CA LEU A 63 -3.07 6.27 6.40
C LEU A 63 -4.05 5.98 5.26
N VAL A 64 -4.01 6.81 4.21
CA VAL A 64 -4.71 6.55 2.95
C VAL A 64 -3.70 6.56 1.81
N GLU A 65 -3.61 5.44 1.09
CA GLU A 65 -2.80 5.30 -0.12
C GLU A 65 -3.73 5.21 -1.33
N VAL A 66 -3.53 6.04 -2.35
CA VAL A 66 -4.36 6.06 -3.56
C VAL A 66 -3.52 5.73 -4.79
N ASP A 67 -3.92 4.67 -5.48
CA ASP A 67 -3.40 4.26 -6.78
C ASP A 67 -4.36 4.74 -7.88
N LEU A 68 -3.97 5.82 -8.55
CA LEU A 68 -4.73 6.35 -9.68
C LEU A 68 -4.59 5.48 -10.92
N ASN A 69 -5.74 5.13 -11.49
CA ASN A 69 -5.79 4.54 -12.82
C ASN A 69 -6.50 5.48 -13.81
N PRO A 70 -5.77 6.32 -14.57
CA PRO A 70 -6.37 7.20 -15.56
C PRO A 70 -7.03 6.37 -16.68
N GLY A 71 -8.35 6.26 -16.63
CA GLY A 71 -9.15 5.48 -17.59
C GLY A 71 -9.81 4.23 -17.01
N GLY A 72 -9.72 4.00 -15.69
CA GLY A 72 -10.32 2.84 -15.04
C GLY A 72 -10.83 3.12 -13.62
N LEU A 73 -10.79 2.07 -12.79
CA LEU A 73 -11.04 2.17 -11.35
C LEU A 73 -9.73 2.47 -10.64
N SER A 74 -9.71 3.53 -9.84
CA SER A 74 -8.57 3.85 -8.98
C SER A 74 -8.70 3.06 -7.68
N SER A 75 -7.60 2.46 -7.22
CA SER A 75 -7.59 1.68 -5.99
C SER A 75 -7.21 2.56 -4.81
N VAL A 76 -7.92 2.45 -3.70
CA VAL A 76 -7.67 3.19 -2.47
C VAL A 76 -7.46 2.18 -1.35
N THR A 77 -6.33 2.27 -0.70
CA THR A 77 -5.95 1.45 0.45
C THR A 77 -6.01 2.32 1.70
N ILE A 78 -6.89 1.95 2.62
CA ILE A 78 -7.15 2.68 3.85
C ILE A 78 -6.61 1.85 5.00
N THR A 79 -5.72 2.42 5.79
CA THR A 79 -5.22 1.83 7.03
C THR A 79 -5.89 2.52 8.19
N SER A 80 -6.60 1.74 9.01
CA SER A 80 -7.35 2.25 10.16
C SER A 80 -7.05 1.42 11.41
N THR A 81 -7.20 2.03 12.58
CA THR A 81 -7.17 1.35 13.88
C THR A 81 -8.49 0.67 14.23
N GLN A 82 -9.55 0.96 13.47
CA GLN A 82 -10.88 0.37 13.63
C GLN A 82 -11.45 -0.15 12.31
N GLU A 83 -12.44 -1.04 12.42
CA GLU A 83 -13.18 -1.55 11.26
C GLU A 83 -14.06 -0.43 10.72
N LEU A 84 -13.74 0.05 9.52
CA LEU A 84 -14.57 1.04 8.82
C LEU A 84 -15.63 0.31 8.02
N SER A 85 -16.88 0.71 8.19
CA SER A 85 -17.96 0.14 7.40
C SER A 85 -17.85 0.64 5.95
N PRO A 86 -18.16 -0.20 4.94
CA PRO A 86 -18.18 0.24 3.54
C PRO A 86 -19.19 1.38 3.31
N ALA A 87 -20.21 1.49 4.16
CA ALA A 87 -21.14 2.61 4.18
C ALA A 87 -20.44 3.94 4.57
N GLU A 88 -19.64 3.96 5.63
CA GLU A 88 -18.94 5.16 6.08
C GLU A 88 -17.90 5.64 5.05
N ILE A 89 -17.14 4.70 4.48
CA ILE A 89 -16.20 4.99 3.39
C ILE A 89 -16.98 5.51 2.17
N GLY A 90 -18.11 4.88 1.85
CA GLY A 90 -18.98 5.30 0.76
C GLY A 90 -19.56 6.70 0.95
N GLU A 91 -19.99 7.06 2.17
CA GLU A 91 -20.50 8.38 2.50
C GLU A 91 -19.42 9.45 2.39
N ALA A 92 -18.21 9.22 2.94
CA ALA A 92 -17.09 10.16 2.80
C ALA A 92 -16.73 10.43 1.33
N VAL A 93 -16.71 9.37 0.51
CA VAL A 93 -16.40 9.50 -0.91
C VAL A 93 -17.57 10.11 -1.71
N ALA A 94 -18.81 9.86 -1.30
CA ALA A 94 -20.01 10.48 -1.90
C ALA A 94 -20.09 11.98 -1.60
N GLU A 95 -19.70 12.42 -0.41
CA GLU A 95 -19.57 13.84 -0.05
C GLU A 95 -18.50 14.54 -0.91
N ALA A 96 -17.41 13.82 -1.23
CA ALA A 96 -16.41 14.28 -2.20
C ALA A 96 -16.91 14.25 -3.66
N GLY A 97 -18.08 13.66 -3.94
CA GLY A 97 -18.71 13.61 -5.25
C GLY A 97 -18.31 12.40 -6.11
N TYR A 98 -17.79 11.33 -5.52
CA TYR A 98 -17.38 10.12 -6.23
C TYR A 98 -18.13 8.87 -5.76
N LEU A 99 -18.04 7.80 -6.54
CA LEU A 99 -18.66 6.52 -6.23
C LEU A 99 -17.60 5.49 -5.87
N VAL A 100 -17.67 5.00 -4.63
CA VAL A 100 -16.96 3.80 -4.17
C VAL A 100 -17.62 2.55 -4.73
N VAL A 101 -16.80 1.75 -5.40
CA VAL A 101 -17.03 0.34 -5.71
C VAL A 101 -16.26 -0.44 -4.64
N ALA A 102 -16.86 -0.60 -3.46
CA ALA A 102 -16.29 -1.47 -2.44
C ALA A 102 -16.26 -2.89 -3.01
N ASN A 103 -15.07 -3.46 -3.20
CA ASN A 103 -14.94 -4.86 -3.58
C ASN A 103 -14.95 -5.65 -2.27
N GLU A 104 -16.00 -6.44 -2.08
CA GLU A 104 -16.21 -7.26 -0.89
C GLU A 104 -14.96 -8.12 -0.63
N ALA A 105 -14.37 -7.97 0.56
CA ALA A 105 -13.29 -8.83 1.06
C ALA A 105 -13.84 -9.70 2.19
#